data_AF-A0A1G4YA27-F1
#
_entry.id   AF-A0A1G4YA27-F1
#
_cell.length_a   1.000
_cell.length_b   1.000
_cell.length_c   1.000
_cell.angle_alpha   90.00
_cell.angle_beta   90.00
_cell.angle_gamma   90.00
#
_symmetry.space_group_name_H-M   'P 1'
#
loop_
_entity.id
_entity.type
_entity.pdbx_description
1 polymer ?
#
loop_
_entity_poly.entity_id
_entity_poly.type
_entity_poly.pdbx_seq_one_letter_code
_entity_poly.pdbx_strand_id
1 'polypeptide(L)'
;MADVLKLLTKWHPEDDPISREQADVLISIVGERLTESAMEGFLIVCCRFVDEYGNHRTSELENIFRTHTEAGKQALVASLEHVNSWVGGMEAYERNYPVTVNPSNPAFPLFKILKIENLAPSIFRILNSKGMVDPKESLIDYISRTGKLPAVPKQTEPVRRIKPDFHWCSYDKWESPEQTRNALQILSEWSDCQLRATIMTAGLGESCYVAFNGDKSDPADSKLRFYKYFYEPISQDHPEFEGGGLQIGVEGAPKVQLLELWDLDHGQWKVIWKR
;
A
#
# COMPACT_ATOMS: atom_id res chain seq x y z
N MET A 1 14.87 20.10 -13.41
CA MET A 1 13.65 19.43 -13.95
C MET A 1 13.83 18.95 -15.38
N ALA A 2 14.26 19.78 -16.34
CA ALA A 2 14.48 19.36 -17.74
C ALA A 2 15.46 18.18 -17.91
N ASP A 3 16.40 18.00 -16.99
CA ASP A 3 17.35 16.87 -17.02
C ASP A 3 16.75 15.54 -16.54
N VAL A 4 15.80 15.56 -15.60
CA VAL A 4 15.18 14.34 -15.04
C VAL A 4 14.25 13.68 -16.06
N LEU A 5 13.55 14.48 -16.88
CA LEU A 5 12.72 13.97 -17.97
C LEU A 5 13.54 13.31 -19.10
N LYS A 6 14.85 13.58 -19.21
CA LYS A 6 15.72 12.85 -20.17
C LYS A 6 15.87 11.37 -19.79
N LEU A 7 15.62 11.00 -18.53
CA LEU A 7 15.60 9.60 -18.12
C LEU A 7 14.44 8.84 -18.76
N LEU A 8 13.31 9.49 -19.04
CA LEU A 8 12.20 8.85 -19.77
C LEU A 8 12.67 8.42 -21.15
N THR A 9 13.34 9.31 -21.91
CA THR A 9 13.82 8.97 -23.24
C THR A 9 15.01 8.01 -23.23
N LYS A 10 15.70 7.87 -22.09
CA LYS A 10 16.77 6.89 -21.90
C LYS A 10 16.20 5.46 -21.83
N TRP A 11 15.13 5.28 -21.06
CA TRP A 11 14.54 3.96 -20.77
C TRP A 11 13.34 3.61 -21.65
N HIS A 12 12.62 4.61 -22.14
CA HIS A 12 11.44 4.50 -23.02
C HIS A 12 11.64 5.39 -24.27
N PRO A 13 12.52 4.98 -25.20
CA PRO A 13 12.87 5.79 -26.38
C PRO A 13 11.70 5.98 -27.35
N GLU A 14 10.67 5.12 -27.31
CA GLU A 14 9.42 5.28 -28.05
C GLU A 14 8.51 6.43 -27.56
N ASP A 15 8.89 7.11 -26.47
CA ASP A 15 8.11 8.19 -25.86
C ASP A 15 6.68 7.74 -25.49
N ASP A 16 6.59 6.73 -24.63
CA ASP A 16 5.30 6.22 -24.14
C ASP A 16 4.48 7.37 -23.50
N PRO A 17 3.33 7.76 -24.10
CA PRO A 17 2.55 8.90 -23.64
C PRO A 17 2.05 8.72 -22.20
N ILE A 18 1.74 7.48 -21.80
CA ILE A 18 1.23 7.17 -20.46
C ILE A 18 2.35 7.38 -19.43
N SER A 19 3.53 6.81 -19.66
CA SER A 19 4.69 7.00 -18.77
C SER A 19 5.09 8.47 -18.64
N ARG A 20 4.99 9.25 -19.72
CA ARG A 20 5.24 10.70 -19.70
C ARG A 20 4.22 11.45 -18.85
N GLU A 21 2.93 11.20 -19.07
CA GLU A 21 1.87 11.84 -18.30
C GLU A 21 1.98 11.51 -16.81
N GLN A 22 2.25 10.24 -16.48
CA GLN A 22 2.49 9.79 -15.11
C GLN A 22 3.71 10.49 -14.47
N ALA A 23 4.80 10.67 -15.22
CA ALA A 23 5.97 11.39 -14.76
C ALA A 23 5.70 12.89 -14.54
N ASP A 24 4.92 13.53 -15.42
CA ASP A 24 4.50 14.92 -15.26
C ASP A 24 3.64 15.12 -14.01
N VAL A 25 2.73 14.16 -13.73
CA VAL A 25 1.96 14.15 -12.47
C VAL A 25 2.90 14.02 -11.27
N LEU A 26 3.85 13.08 -11.27
CA LEU A 26 4.82 12.96 -10.18
C LEU A 26 5.61 14.26 -9.97
N ILE A 27 6.06 14.91 -11.04
CA ILE A 27 6.75 16.21 -10.98
C ILE A 27 5.85 17.27 -10.36
N SER A 28 4.55 17.30 -10.69
CA SER A 28 3.61 18.24 -10.08
C SER A 28 3.46 18.02 -8.57
N ILE A 29 3.56 16.76 -8.10
CA ILE A 29 3.44 16.38 -6.69
C ILE A 29 4.69 16.76 -5.89
N VAL A 30 5.88 16.34 -6.34
CA VAL A 30 7.13 16.48 -5.55
C VAL A 30 7.99 17.69 -5.97
N GLY A 31 7.76 18.25 -7.17
CA GLY A 31 8.46 19.41 -7.70
C GLY A 31 9.97 19.21 -7.78
N GLU A 32 10.71 20.25 -7.38
CA GLU A 32 12.18 20.29 -7.41
C GLU A 32 12.87 19.25 -6.52
N ARG A 33 12.13 18.52 -5.68
CA ARG A 33 12.67 17.44 -4.83
C ARG A 33 12.90 16.14 -5.60
N LEU A 34 12.35 16.03 -6.82
CA LEU A 34 12.52 14.82 -7.62
C LEU A 34 13.99 14.64 -8.01
N THR A 35 14.60 13.58 -7.51
CA THR A 35 15.97 13.18 -7.86
C THR A 35 15.95 12.20 -9.03
N GLU A 36 17.10 12.01 -9.69
CA GLU A 36 17.24 10.99 -10.74
C GLU A 36 16.98 9.57 -10.20
N SER A 37 17.47 9.26 -8.99
CA SER A 37 17.23 7.98 -8.33
C SER A 37 15.74 7.77 -8.00
N ALA A 38 15.05 8.80 -7.51
CA ALA A 38 13.61 8.75 -7.29
C ALA A 38 12.84 8.55 -8.61
N MET A 39 13.26 9.21 -9.69
CA MET A 39 12.64 9.05 -11.01
C MET A 39 12.82 7.63 -11.54
N GLU A 40 14.03 7.06 -11.48
CA GLU A 40 14.23 5.67 -11.85
C GLU A 40 13.45 4.71 -10.96
N GLY A 41 13.40 4.97 -9.64
CA GLY A 41 12.56 4.23 -8.70
C GLY A 41 11.08 4.29 -9.08
N PHE A 42 10.61 5.43 -9.55
CA PHE A 42 9.26 5.60 -10.08
C PHE A 42 9.05 4.79 -11.36
N LEU A 43 9.97 4.82 -12.32
CA LEU A 43 9.83 4.05 -13.57
C LEU A 43 9.75 2.53 -13.33
N ILE A 44 10.39 2.04 -12.27
CA ILE A 44 10.25 0.63 -11.85
C ILE A 44 8.81 0.29 -11.44
N VAL A 45 8.06 1.24 -10.87
CA VAL A 45 6.70 1.02 -10.34
C VAL A 45 5.59 1.75 -11.09
N CYS A 46 5.89 2.61 -12.08
CA CYS A 46 4.92 3.50 -12.74
C CYS A 46 3.81 2.72 -13.45
N CYS A 47 4.19 1.63 -14.11
CA CYS A 47 3.28 0.67 -14.76
C CYS A 47 2.35 -0.07 -13.78
N ARG A 48 2.46 0.18 -12.47
CA ARG A 48 1.55 -0.33 -11.43
C ARG A 48 0.47 0.67 -11.04
N PHE A 49 0.60 1.93 -11.44
CA PHE A 49 -0.38 2.99 -11.24
C PHE A 49 -1.26 3.13 -12.48
N VAL A 50 -1.77 2.02 -13.00
CA VAL A 50 -2.72 1.98 -14.11
C VAL A 50 -3.93 1.16 -13.65
N ASP A 51 -5.14 1.60 -14.00
CA ASP A 51 -6.39 0.91 -13.71
C ASP A 51 -6.72 -0.19 -14.74
N GLU A 52 -7.83 -0.91 -14.53
CA GLU A 52 -8.29 -1.98 -15.43
C GLU A 52 -8.72 -1.50 -16.83
N TYR A 53 -8.97 -0.20 -16.98
CA TYR A 53 -9.36 0.45 -18.22
C TYR A 53 -8.17 1.12 -18.93
N GLY A 54 -6.98 1.09 -18.34
CA GLY A 54 -5.77 1.70 -18.89
C GLY A 54 -5.56 3.17 -18.51
N ASN A 55 -6.33 3.72 -17.56
CA ASN A 55 -6.12 5.08 -17.06
C ASN A 55 -5.03 5.08 -15.97
N HIS A 56 -4.20 6.12 -15.92
CA HIS A 56 -3.21 6.22 -14.84
C HIS A 56 -3.85 6.70 -13.53
N ARG A 57 -3.30 6.23 -12.40
CA ARG A 57 -3.75 6.48 -11.02
C ARG A 57 -2.66 7.13 -10.16
N THR A 58 -1.68 7.77 -10.79
CA THR A 58 -0.51 8.34 -10.10
C THR A 58 -0.89 9.39 -9.06
N SER A 59 -2.01 10.08 -9.24
CA SER A 59 -2.57 11.04 -8.27
C SER A 59 -2.87 10.42 -6.89
N GLU A 60 -3.05 9.11 -6.80
CA GLU A 60 -3.34 8.46 -5.51
C GLU A 60 -2.12 8.37 -4.60
N LEU A 61 -0.91 8.56 -5.14
CA LEU A 61 0.29 8.80 -4.34
C LEU A 61 0.09 9.99 -3.38
N GLU A 62 -0.73 10.96 -3.78
CA GLU A 62 -0.98 12.14 -2.95
C GLU A 62 -1.63 11.78 -1.62
N ASN A 63 -2.54 10.81 -1.64
CA ASN A 63 -3.27 10.33 -0.49
C ASN A 63 -2.43 9.36 0.35
N ILE A 64 -1.68 8.44 -0.28
CA ILE A 64 -0.80 7.49 0.42
C ILE A 64 0.22 8.21 1.29
N PHE A 65 0.91 9.16 0.68
CA PHE A 65 2.06 9.82 1.27
C PHE A 65 1.69 11.15 1.89
N ARG A 66 0.41 11.55 1.89
CA ARG A 66 -0.04 12.87 2.39
C ARG A 66 0.79 14.01 1.78
N THR A 67 0.99 13.96 0.46
CA THR A 67 2.02 14.74 -0.26
C THR A 67 1.74 16.24 -0.37
N HIS A 68 0.56 16.70 0.03
CA HIS A 68 0.30 18.12 0.21
C HIS A 68 1.17 18.73 1.32
N THR A 69 1.75 17.89 2.20
CA THR A 69 2.72 18.29 3.23
C THR A 69 4.16 18.09 2.77
N GLU A 70 5.09 18.89 3.32
CA GLU A 70 6.52 18.74 3.05
C GLU A 70 7.07 17.39 3.53
N ALA A 71 6.60 16.90 4.68
CA ALA A 71 6.94 15.58 5.18
C ALA A 71 6.50 14.48 4.20
N GLY A 72 5.30 14.63 3.62
CA GLY A 72 4.76 13.71 2.62
C GLY A 72 5.58 13.64 1.35
N LYS A 73 5.95 14.80 0.79
CA LYS A 73 6.82 14.86 -0.40
C LYS A 73 8.17 14.18 -0.14
N GLN A 74 8.78 14.47 1.01
CA GLN A 74 10.06 13.84 1.39
C GLN A 74 9.94 12.33 1.60
N ALA A 75 8.83 11.86 2.18
CA ALA A 75 8.58 10.43 2.36
C ALA A 75 8.39 9.71 1.03
N LEU A 76 7.64 10.30 0.08
CA LEU A 76 7.46 9.77 -1.27
C LEU A 76 8.80 9.68 -2.00
N VAL A 77 9.59 10.75 -2.02
CA VAL A 77 10.93 10.75 -2.66
C VAL A 77 11.82 9.68 -2.05
N ALA A 78 11.92 9.62 -0.71
CA ALA A 78 12.74 8.62 -0.03
C ALA A 78 12.28 7.18 -0.33
N SER A 79 10.97 6.97 -0.45
CA SER A 79 10.40 5.66 -0.78
C SER A 79 10.75 5.25 -2.22
N LEU A 80 10.70 6.17 -3.18
CA LEU A 80 11.10 5.92 -4.57
C LEU A 80 12.60 5.65 -4.70
N GLU A 81 13.44 6.43 -4.00
CA GLU A 81 14.88 6.18 -3.93
C GLU A 81 15.19 4.81 -3.30
N HIS A 82 14.41 4.40 -2.30
CA HIS A 82 14.52 3.06 -1.74
C HIS A 82 14.18 1.98 -2.75
N VAL A 83 13.12 2.14 -3.54
CA VAL A 83 12.80 1.19 -4.64
C VAL A 83 13.97 1.09 -5.62
N ASN A 84 14.52 2.23 -6.05
CA ASN A 84 15.70 2.26 -6.91
C ASN A 84 16.87 1.49 -6.27
N SER A 85 17.23 1.79 -5.03
CA SER A 85 18.32 1.11 -4.32
C SER A 85 18.04 -0.38 -4.08
N TRP A 86 16.79 -0.75 -3.78
CA TRP A 86 16.41 -2.11 -3.42
C TRP A 86 16.43 -3.04 -4.62
N VAL A 87 16.03 -2.52 -5.79
CA VAL A 87 16.07 -3.26 -7.06
C VAL A 87 17.45 -3.19 -7.72
N GLY A 88 18.23 -2.13 -7.45
CA GLY A 88 19.52 -1.85 -8.09
C GLY A 88 19.40 -0.97 -9.34
N GLY A 89 18.35 -0.15 -9.42
CA GLY A 89 18.06 0.74 -10.54
C GLY A 89 17.40 0.06 -11.74
N MET A 90 17.12 0.87 -12.78
CA MET A 90 16.46 0.39 -14.00
C MET A 90 17.28 -0.67 -14.74
N GLU A 91 18.61 -0.55 -14.77
CA GLU A 91 19.49 -1.56 -15.39
C GLU A 91 19.36 -2.94 -14.73
N ALA A 92 19.32 -2.98 -13.40
CA ALA A 92 19.12 -4.22 -12.67
C ALA A 92 17.68 -4.74 -12.84
N TYR A 93 16.70 -3.85 -12.87
CA TYR A 93 15.31 -4.21 -13.12
C TYR A 93 15.14 -4.90 -14.48
N GLU A 94 15.61 -4.30 -15.57
CA GLU A 94 15.52 -4.87 -16.93
C GLU A 94 16.26 -6.21 -17.06
N ARG A 95 17.44 -6.32 -16.42
CA ARG A 95 18.24 -7.55 -16.43
C ARG A 95 17.58 -8.68 -15.65
N ASN A 96 17.03 -8.37 -14.48
CA ASN A 96 16.51 -9.37 -13.54
C ASN A 96 15.02 -9.71 -13.80
N TYR A 97 14.29 -8.78 -14.41
CA TYR A 97 12.87 -8.91 -14.73
C TYR A 97 12.62 -8.58 -16.21
N PRO A 98 13.27 -9.30 -17.14
CA PRO A 98 13.09 -9.05 -18.56
C PRO A 98 11.61 -9.19 -18.93
N VAL A 99 11.13 -8.27 -19.77
CA VAL A 99 9.78 -8.26 -20.37
C VAL A 99 9.67 -9.40 -21.40
N THR A 100 9.98 -10.63 -20.98
CA THR A 100 9.76 -11.85 -21.74
C THR A 100 8.54 -12.54 -21.15
N VAL A 101 7.44 -12.51 -21.88
CA VAL A 101 6.20 -13.21 -21.56
C VAL A 101 6.40 -14.73 -21.74
N ASN A 102 7.06 -15.38 -20.77
CA ASN A 102 6.82 -16.75 -20.26
C ASN A 102 8.06 -17.35 -19.56
N PRO A 103 7.90 -18.13 -18.47
CA PRO A 103 6.63 -18.58 -17.89
C PRO A 103 6.08 -17.68 -16.77
N SER A 104 4.76 -17.81 -16.57
CA SER A 104 3.87 -17.09 -15.68
C SER A 104 4.29 -17.12 -14.20
N ASN A 105 4.95 -16.07 -13.73
CA ASN A 105 5.13 -15.81 -12.31
C ASN A 105 4.54 -14.43 -12.00
N PRO A 106 3.24 -14.32 -11.69
CA PRO A 106 2.66 -13.04 -11.29
C PRO A 106 3.40 -12.56 -10.04
N ALA A 107 4.00 -11.38 -10.12
CA ALA A 107 4.60 -10.72 -8.97
C ALA A 107 3.51 -9.89 -8.28
N PHE A 108 3.47 -9.90 -6.96
CA PHE A 108 2.81 -8.86 -6.18
C PHE A 108 3.90 -7.84 -5.86
N PRO A 109 4.08 -6.79 -6.69
CA PRO A 109 5.05 -5.76 -6.38
C PRO A 109 4.63 -5.07 -5.09
N LEU A 110 5.60 -4.64 -4.29
CA LEU A 110 5.37 -3.96 -3.03
C LEU A 110 6.10 -2.64 -3.06
N PHE A 111 5.37 -1.56 -2.81
CA PHE A 111 5.96 -0.23 -2.70
C PHE A 111 6.05 0.16 -1.24
N LYS A 112 7.27 0.24 -0.73
CA LYS A 112 7.52 0.52 0.68
C LYS A 112 7.20 1.98 1.01
N ILE A 113 6.58 2.22 2.16
CA ILE A 113 6.36 3.57 2.71
C ILE A 113 7.41 3.83 3.77
N LEU A 114 8.43 4.63 3.42
CA LEU A 114 9.43 5.08 4.39
C LEU A 114 8.94 6.29 5.18
N LYS A 115 9.43 6.42 6.41
CA LYS A 115 9.18 7.56 7.30
C LYS A 115 7.70 7.80 7.61
N ILE A 116 6.91 6.73 7.73
CA ILE A 116 5.48 6.80 8.01
C ILE A 116 5.18 7.56 9.32
N GLU A 117 6.12 7.60 10.27
CA GLU A 117 6.05 8.40 11.49
C GLU A 117 5.97 9.91 11.26
N ASN A 118 6.49 10.39 10.13
CA ASN A 118 6.36 11.80 9.72
C ASN A 118 5.03 12.08 9.02
N LEU A 119 4.33 11.04 8.56
CA LEU A 119 3.04 11.14 7.89
C LEU A 119 1.91 11.15 8.90
N ALA A 120 1.95 10.22 9.86
CA ALA A 120 1.00 10.12 10.95
C ALA A 120 1.69 9.55 12.20
N PRO A 121 1.33 9.99 13.42
CA PRO A 121 1.88 9.42 14.66
C PRO A 121 1.34 8.01 14.96
N SER A 122 0.21 7.66 14.37
CA SER A 122 -0.45 6.37 14.53
C SER A 122 -1.27 6.02 13.30
N ILE A 123 -1.49 4.71 13.13
CA ILE A 123 -2.40 4.12 12.16
C ILE A 123 -3.35 3.16 12.87
N PHE A 124 -4.48 2.86 12.24
CA PHE A 124 -5.56 2.11 12.84
C PHE A 124 -5.77 0.80 12.10
N ARG A 125 -5.67 -0.32 12.82
CA ARG A 125 -6.01 -1.64 12.30
C ARG A 125 -7.41 -2.02 12.75
N ILE A 126 -8.29 -2.23 11.78
CA ILE A 126 -9.65 -2.74 12.00
C ILE A 126 -9.61 -4.26 12.01
N LEU A 127 -10.26 -4.87 12.98
CA LEU A 127 -10.21 -6.29 13.27
C LEU A 127 -11.63 -6.82 13.49
N ASN A 128 -11.79 -8.12 13.28
CA ASN A 128 -13.01 -8.82 13.65
C ASN A 128 -13.01 -9.05 15.17
N SER A 129 -14.07 -8.62 15.87
CA SER A 129 -14.14 -8.76 17.34
C SER A 129 -14.14 -10.21 17.82
N LYS A 130 -14.58 -11.13 16.96
CA LYS A 130 -14.59 -12.59 17.21
C LYS A 130 -13.38 -13.29 16.58
N GLY A 131 -12.39 -12.53 16.12
CA GLY A 131 -11.18 -13.07 15.52
C GLY A 131 -10.40 -13.96 16.48
N MET A 132 -9.85 -15.04 15.94
CA MET A 132 -9.03 -16.00 16.67
C MET A 132 -7.61 -16.00 16.08
N VAL A 133 -6.59 -16.08 16.93
CA VAL A 133 -5.19 -16.24 16.48
C VAL A 133 -4.90 -17.70 16.17
N ASP A 134 -5.42 -18.57 17.02
CA ASP A 134 -5.46 -20.02 16.83
C ASP A 134 -6.78 -20.55 17.43
N PRO A 135 -7.12 -21.85 17.29
CA PRO A 135 -8.39 -22.38 17.81
C PRO A 135 -8.63 -22.23 19.32
N LYS A 136 -7.61 -21.84 20.10
CA LYS A 136 -7.63 -21.77 21.57
C LYS A 136 -7.42 -20.36 22.12
N GLU A 137 -6.93 -19.40 21.33
CA GLU A 137 -6.66 -18.03 21.77
C GLU A 137 -7.40 -17.00 20.91
N SER A 138 -8.24 -16.19 21.58
CA SER A 138 -8.90 -15.04 20.94
C SER A 138 -7.89 -13.94 20.62
N LEU A 139 -8.16 -13.16 19.58
CA LEU A 139 -7.31 -12.05 19.19
C LEU A 139 -7.20 -10.98 20.29
N ILE A 140 -8.29 -10.74 21.02
CA ILE A 140 -8.31 -9.80 22.16
C ILE A 140 -7.38 -10.28 23.27
N ASP A 141 -7.45 -11.56 23.63
CA ASP A 141 -6.60 -12.13 24.69
C ASP A 141 -5.12 -12.11 24.29
N TYR A 142 -4.82 -12.47 23.03
CA TYR A 142 -3.46 -12.40 22.50
C TYR A 142 -2.87 -10.99 22.59
N ILE A 143 -3.62 -9.98 22.12
CA ILE A 143 -3.15 -8.58 22.15
C ILE A 143 -3.02 -8.12 23.60
N SER A 144 -3.97 -8.47 24.46
CA SER A 144 -3.94 -8.05 25.87
C SER A 144 -2.72 -8.62 26.61
N ARG A 145 -2.32 -9.86 26.28
CA ARG A 145 -1.16 -10.54 26.85
C ARG A 145 0.17 -10.06 26.27
N THR A 146 0.24 -9.81 24.97
CA THR A 146 1.51 -9.54 24.26
C THR A 146 1.77 -8.06 23.97
N GLY A 147 0.73 -7.24 23.96
CA GLY A 147 0.74 -5.85 23.51
C GLY A 147 1.09 -5.67 22.04
N LYS A 148 0.83 -6.69 21.21
CA LYS A 148 1.18 -6.72 19.78
C LYS A 148 0.07 -7.37 18.96
N LEU A 149 -0.01 -7.02 17.68
CA LEU A 149 -0.75 -7.85 16.72
C LEU A 149 -0.01 -9.16 16.47
N PRO A 150 -0.73 -10.24 16.07
CA PRO A 150 -0.11 -11.47 15.61
C PRO A 150 0.92 -11.19 14.51
N ALA A 151 2.01 -11.96 14.50
CA ALA A 151 3.08 -11.75 13.54
C ALA A 151 2.62 -12.17 12.13
N VAL A 152 2.77 -11.28 11.14
CA VAL A 152 2.70 -11.63 9.72
C VAL A 152 4.11 -11.64 9.10
N PRO A 153 4.34 -12.39 8.01
CA PRO A 153 5.68 -12.53 7.42
C PRO A 153 6.28 -11.19 6.98
N LYS A 154 7.56 -10.98 7.30
CA LYS A 154 8.31 -9.84 6.77
C LYS A 154 8.75 -10.09 5.33
N GLN A 155 8.71 -9.04 4.52
CA GLN A 155 9.09 -9.02 3.12
C GLN A 155 10.57 -8.68 3.04
N THR A 156 11.36 -9.66 2.62
CA THR A 156 12.81 -9.51 2.42
C THR A 156 13.17 -9.25 0.97
N GLU A 157 12.25 -9.54 0.05
CA GLU A 157 12.44 -9.43 -1.39
C GLU A 157 11.19 -8.84 -2.06
N PRO A 158 11.36 -8.03 -3.12
CA PRO A 158 10.27 -7.29 -3.77
C PRO A 158 9.33 -8.16 -4.65
N VAL A 159 9.48 -9.49 -4.63
CA VAL A 159 8.79 -10.39 -5.57
C VAL A 159 8.18 -11.57 -4.84
N ARG A 160 6.87 -11.51 -4.58
CA ARG A 160 6.10 -12.69 -4.14
C ARG A 160 4.98 -13.04 -5.10
N ARG A 161 4.69 -14.33 -5.20
CA ARG A 161 3.69 -14.94 -6.10
C ARG A 161 2.28 -15.00 -5.52
N ILE A 162 2.10 -14.50 -4.29
CA ILE A 162 0.90 -14.63 -3.47
C ILE A 162 0.66 -13.28 -2.82
N LYS A 163 -0.62 -12.85 -2.76
CA LYS A 163 -1.03 -11.62 -2.07
C LYS A 163 -0.42 -11.65 -0.66
N PRO A 164 0.44 -10.68 -0.32
CA PRO A 164 1.13 -10.70 0.95
C PRO A 164 0.12 -10.61 2.08
N ASP A 165 0.35 -11.38 3.14
CA ASP A 165 -0.38 -11.24 4.37
C ASP A 165 0.16 -10.02 5.13
N PHE A 166 -0.69 -9.01 5.26
CA PHE A 166 -0.39 -7.77 5.97
C PHE A 166 -1.51 -7.41 6.92
N HIS A 167 -1.16 -6.67 7.96
CA HIS A 167 -2.13 -5.91 8.73
C HIS A 167 -2.53 -4.68 7.92
N TRP A 168 -3.63 -4.76 7.19
CA TRP A 168 -4.19 -3.63 6.45
C TRP A 168 -4.73 -2.56 7.40
N CYS A 169 -4.06 -1.41 7.43
CA CYS A 169 -4.33 -0.31 8.34
C CYS A 169 -4.80 0.92 7.57
N SER A 170 -5.50 1.81 8.27
CA SER A 170 -5.88 3.13 7.79
C SER A 170 -5.16 4.23 8.55
N TYR A 171 -5.05 5.38 7.91
CA TYR A 171 -4.70 6.62 8.60
C TYR A 171 -5.84 7.17 9.46
N ASP A 172 -7.08 6.91 9.06
CA ASP A 172 -8.26 7.51 9.64
C ASP A 172 -8.88 6.65 10.73
N LYS A 173 -9.46 7.34 11.70
CA LYS A 173 -10.19 6.76 12.83
C LYS A 173 -11.67 7.11 12.69
N TRP A 174 -12.47 6.21 12.11
CA TRP A 174 -13.90 6.43 11.94
C TRP A 174 -14.70 6.29 13.24
N GLU A 175 -15.86 6.93 13.28
CA GLU A 175 -16.68 7.01 14.48
C GLU A 175 -17.42 5.71 14.77
N SER A 176 -17.78 4.92 13.75
CA SER A 176 -18.52 3.66 13.91
C SER A 176 -18.00 2.52 13.02
N PRO A 177 -18.34 1.25 13.34
CA PRO A 177 -18.06 0.10 12.49
C PRO A 177 -18.67 0.21 11.09
N GLU A 178 -19.86 0.81 10.97
CA GLU A 178 -20.53 1.01 9.68
C GLU A 178 -19.80 2.01 8.80
N GLN A 179 -19.42 3.18 9.35
CA GLN A 179 -18.60 4.15 8.63
C GLN A 179 -17.25 3.54 8.22
N THR A 180 -16.63 2.79 9.13
CA THR A 180 -15.38 2.06 8.85
C THR A 180 -15.56 1.10 7.69
N ARG A 181 -16.64 0.30 7.72
CA ARG A 181 -16.95 -0.69 6.69
C ARG A 181 -17.14 -0.04 5.34
N ASN A 182 -17.93 1.02 5.27
CA ASN A 182 -18.22 1.74 4.03
C ASN A 182 -16.94 2.39 3.50
N ALA A 183 -16.17 3.06 4.37
CA ALA A 183 -14.93 3.72 3.97
C ALA A 183 -13.89 2.72 3.46
N LEU A 184 -13.62 1.65 4.20
CA LEU A 184 -12.62 0.65 3.84
C LEU A 184 -13.14 -0.44 2.91
N GLN A 185 -14.42 -0.37 2.53
CA GLN A 185 -15.03 -1.33 1.61
C GLN A 185 -14.86 -2.79 2.08
N ILE A 186 -15.07 -3.01 3.39
CA ILE A 186 -14.92 -4.32 4.02
C ILE A 186 -16.25 -5.07 3.95
N LEU A 187 -16.25 -6.29 3.42
CA LEU A 187 -17.46 -7.11 3.42
C LEU A 187 -17.83 -7.57 4.84
N SER A 188 -19.13 -7.62 5.12
CA SER A 188 -19.66 -7.95 6.46
C SER A 188 -19.29 -9.38 6.93
N GLU A 189 -19.13 -10.29 5.97
CA GLU A 189 -18.70 -11.67 6.16
C GLU A 189 -17.22 -11.79 6.54
N TRP A 190 -16.40 -10.79 6.24
CA TRP A 190 -14.97 -10.80 6.53
C TRP A 190 -14.65 -10.22 7.90
N SER A 191 -15.34 -9.14 8.26
CA SER A 191 -15.16 -8.49 9.56
C SER A 191 -16.42 -7.75 9.98
N ASP A 192 -16.73 -7.86 11.28
CA ASP A 192 -17.74 -7.01 11.91
C ASP A 192 -17.29 -5.55 12.07
N CYS A 193 -15.99 -5.27 11.88
CA CYS A 193 -15.35 -3.97 12.08
C CYS A 193 -15.53 -3.40 13.51
N GLN A 194 -15.80 -4.25 14.50
CA GLN A 194 -16.09 -3.83 15.88
C GLN A 194 -14.86 -3.78 16.77
N LEU A 195 -13.70 -4.24 16.31
CA LEU A 195 -12.45 -4.18 17.06
C LEU A 195 -11.46 -3.28 16.33
N ARG A 196 -10.83 -2.34 17.04
CA ARG A 196 -9.84 -1.42 16.47
C ARG A 196 -8.59 -1.37 17.34
N ALA A 197 -7.44 -1.59 16.73
CA ALA A 197 -6.14 -1.41 17.34
C ALA A 197 -5.49 -0.11 16.84
N THR A 198 -4.98 0.70 17.76
CA THR A 198 -4.10 1.83 17.44
C THR A 198 -2.65 1.37 17.48
N ILE A 199 -1.95 1.56 16.37
CA ILE A 199 -0.53 1.18 16.21
C ILE A 199 0.28 2.47 16.10
N MET A 200 1.31 2.61 16.92
CA MET A 200 2.25 3.73 16.80
C MET A 200 3.14 3.52 15.59
N THR A 201 3.30 4.56 14.78
CA THR A 201 4.20 4.54 13.62
C THR A 201 5.66 4.63 14.02
N ALA A 202 5.94 5.22 15.19
CA ALA A 202 7.25 5.22 15.81
C ALA A 202 7.71 3.77 16.10
N GLY A 203 8.56 3.23 15.23
CA GLY A 203 9.07 1.86 15.29
C GLY A 203 8.55 0.93 14.20
N LEU A 204 7.72 1.41 13.27
CA LEU A 204 7.39 0.65 12.06
C LEU A 204 8.52 0.71 11.03
N GLY A 205 9.26 1.82 10.95
CA GLY A 205 10.53 1.99 10.23
C GLY A 205 10.49 1.64 8.74
N GLU A 206 10.47 0.35 8.46
CA GLU A 206 10.52 -0.28 7.15
C GLU A 206 9.43 -1.36 6.95
N SER A 207 8.42 -1.39 7.81
CA SER A 207 7.38 -2.43 7.80
C SER A 207 6.05 -1.98 7.19
N CYS A 208 6.03 -0.85 6.47
CA CYS A 208 4.83 -0.31 5.84
C CYS A 208 4.95 -0.37 4.32
N TYR A 209 3.88 -0.79 3.67
CA TYR A 209 3.83 -1.00 2.22
C TYR A 209 2.49 -0.58 1.66
N VAL A 210 2.52 -0.21 0.38
CA VAL A 210 1.38 -0.27 -0.50
C VAL A 210 1.52 -1.53 -1.36
N ALA A 211 0.43 -2.27 -1.50
CA ALA A 211 0.39 -3.41 -2.41
C ALA A 211 -0.41 -3.08 -3.66
N PHE A 212 -0.11 -3.85 -4.69
CA PHE A 212 -0.75 -3.78 -5.99
C PHE A 212 -1.26 -5.20 -6.29
N ASN A 213 -2.50 -5.31 -6.75
CA ASN A 213 -3.02 -6.56 -7.29
C ASN A 213 -2.47 -6.77 -8.69
N GLY A 214 -1.79 -7.90 -8.91
CA GLY A 214 -1.50 -8.36 -10.27
C GLY A 214 -2.70 -9.15 -10.78
N ASP A 215 -3.39 -8.67 -11.79
CA ASP A 215 -4.47 -9.42 -12.41
C ASP A 215 -3.94 -10.49 -13.36
N LYS A 216 -4.71 -11.58 -13.48
CA LYS A 216 -4.42 -12.69 -14.38
C LYS A 216 -4.53 -12.23 -15.82
N SER A 217 -3.63 -12.72 -16.67
CA SER A 217 -3.68 -12.54 -18.13
C SER A 217 -5.07 -12.85 -18.69
N ASP A 218 -5.62 -11.96 -19.52
CA ASP A 218 -6.64 -12.33 -20.51
C ASP A 218 -5.92 -12.68 -21.82
N PRO A 219 -5.87 -13.96 -22.22
CA PRO A 219 -5.20 -14.38 -23.46
C PRO A 219 -5.88 -13.85 -24.74
N ALA A 220 -7.10 -13.31 -24.64
CA ALA A 220 -7.85 -12.83 -25.80
C ALA A 220 -7.46 -11.41 -26.24
N ASP A 221 -6.83 -10.61 -25.38
CA ASP A 221 -6.46 -9.23 -25.70
C ASP A 221 -4.96 -9.06 -25.98
N SER A 222 -4.62 -9.30 -27.24
CA SER A 222 -3.25 -9.14 -27.77
C SER A 222 -2.71 -7.70 -27.81
N LYS A 223 -3.55 -6.69 -27.50
CA LYS A 223 -3.17 -5.27 -27.47
C LYS A 223 -2.69 -4.82 -26.09
N LEU A 224 -3.05 -5.54 -25.02
CA LEU A 224 -2.65 -5.24 -23.63
C LEU A 224 -1.34 -5.96 -23.24
N ARG A 225 -0.28 -5.73 -24.02
CA ARG A 225 1.01 -6.43 -23.87
C ARG A 225 1.81 -6.01 -22.63
N PHE A 226 1.48 -4.88 -22.01
CA PHE A 226 2.02 -4.47 -20.72
C PHE A 226 1.03 -4.82 -19.61
N TYR A 227 1.18 -6.04 -19.11
CA TYR A 227 0.82 -6.53 -17.78
C TYR A 227 -0.16 -5.70 -16.93
N LYS A 228 -1.37 -6.25 -16.74
CA LYS A 228 -2.42 -5.77 -15.84
C LYS A 228 -1.99 -5.88 -14.37
N TYR A 229 -1.17 -4.95 -13.89
CA TYR A 229 -0.94 -4.77 -12.47
C TYR A 229 -1.72 -3.56 -12.00
N PHE A 230 -2.70 -3.80 -11.15
CA PHE A 230 -3.59 -2.81 -10.58
C PHE A 230 -3.11 -2.35 -9.23
N TYR A 231 -3.13 -1.05 -9.06
CA TYR A 231 -2.98 -0.43 -7.76
C TYR A 231 -4.19 -0.75 -6.87
N GLU A 232 -3.98 -1.37 -5.70
CA GLU A 232 -5.05 -1.76 -4.77
C GLU A 232 -4.92 -1.02 -3.41
N PRO A 233 -5.16 0.29 -3.33
CA PRO A 233 -5.40 0.94 -2.04
C PRO A 233 -6.84 0.73 -1.53
N ILE A 234 -7.70 0.21 -2.41
CA ILE A 234 -9.15 0.09 -2.31
C ILE A 234 -9.51 -1.37 -2.55
N SER A 235 -10.33 -1.96 -1.69
CA SER A 235 -10.74 -3.37 -1.73
C SER A 235 -11.40 -3.73 -3.07
N GLN A 236 -10.85 -4.68 -3.83
CA GLN A 236 -11.36 -5.05 -5.17
C GLN A 236 -12.40 -6.18 -5.18
N ASP A 237 -12.68 -6.83 -4.04
CA ASP A 237 -13.46 -8.08 -4.02
C ASP A 237 -14.99 -7.86 -3.96
N HIS A 238 -15.49 -6.72 -4.42
CA HIS A 238 -16.90 -6.35 -4.37
C HIS A 238 -17.22 -5.25 -5.41
N PRO A 239 -18.48 -5.12 -5.86
CA PRO A 239 -18.87 -4.10 -6.84
C PRO A 239 -18.52 -2.68 -6.37
N GLU A 240 -18.32 -1.75 -7.31
CA GLU A 240 -17.95 -0.35 -7.04
C GLU A 240 -18.93 0.32 -6.04
N PHE A 241 -18.54 0.42 -4.77
CA PHE A 241 -19.24 1.26 -3.79
C PHE A 241 -18.50 2.60 -3.65
N GLU A 242 -19.20 3.67 -3.27
CA GLU A 242 -18.66 5.03 -3.03
C GLU A 242 -17.62 5.12 -1.88
N GLY A 243 -17.20 3.98 -1.33
CA GLY A 243 -16.07 3.85 -0.41
C GLY A 243 -14.73 3.69 -1.11
N GLY A 244 -13.61 3.87 -0.41
CA GLY A 244 -12.28 3.80 -1.01
C GLY A 244 -11.17 4.38 -0.14
N GLY A 245 -11.30 4.24 1.17
CA GLY A 245 -10.33 4.69 2.14
C GLY A 245 -8.99 3.99 1.93
N LEU A 246 -7.93 4.77 1.97
CA LEU A 246 -6.56 4.30 1.75
C LEU A 246 -6.19 3.19 2.75
N GLN A 247 -5.69 2.07 2.22
CA GLN A 247 -5.12 0.98 3.01
C GLN A 247 -3.60 0.93 2.92
N ILE A 248 -2.95 0.70 4.07
CA ILE A 248 -1.50 0.51 4.21
C ILE A 248 -1.24 -0.86 4.81
N GLY A 249 -0.48 -1.68 4.12
CA GLY A 249 -0.05 -2.97 4.63
C GLY A 249 1.05 -2.79 5.68
N VAL A 250 0.88 -3.41 6.84
CA VAL A 250 1.90 -3.45 7.91
C VAL A 250 2.32 -4.88 8.17
N GLU A 251 3.63 -5.14 8.11
CA GLU A 251 4.19 -6.47 8.36
C GLU A 251 4.73 -6.69 9.78
N GLY A 252 5.08 -7.93 10.11
CA GLY A 252 5.65 -8.29 11.40
C GLY A 252 4.62 -8.31 12.52
N ALA A 253 5.07 -8.00 13.74
CA ALA A 253 4.24 -7.99 14.95
C ALA A 253 4.18 -6.57 15.53
N PRO A 254 3.44 -5.64 14.90
CA PRO A 254 3.41 -4.25 15.30
C PRO A 254 2.86 -4.11 16.73
N LYS A 255 3.42 -3.16 17.48
CA LYS A 255 3.00 -2.87 18.85
C LYS A 255 1.66 -2.17 18.84
N VAL A 256 0.74 -2.67 19.66
CA VAL A 256 -0.56 -2.02 19.90
C VAL A 256 -0.40 -1.07 21.07
N GLN A 257 -0.88 0.15 20.92
CA GLN A 257 -0.90 1.17 21.98
C GLN A 257 -2.26 1.21 22.69
N LEU A 258 -3.33 0.96 21.94
CA LEU A 258 -4.70 1.03 22.40
C LEU A 258 -5.54 -0.02 21.65
N LEU A 259 -6.39 -0.74 22.36
CA LEU A 259 -7.39 -1.63 21.78
C LEU A 259 -8.77 -1.17 22.21
N GLU A 260 -9.64 -0.94 21.23
CA GLU A 260 -11.00 -0.47 21.41
C GLU A 260 -12.00 -1.48 20.84
N LEU A 261 -13.06 -1.76 21.58
CA LEU A 261 -14.19 -2.58 21.14
C LEU A 261 -15.44 -1.71 21.05
N TRP A 262 -16.22 -1.88 19.99
CA TRP A 262 -17.48 -1.17 19.81
C TRP A 262 -18.51 -1.67 20.81
N ASP A 263 -19.06 -0.74 21.59
CA ASP A 263 -20.19 -1.00 22.47
C ASP A 263 -21.50 -0.79 21.71
N LEU A 264 -22.18 -1.89 21.41
CA LEU A 264 -23.44 -1.87 20.68
C LEU A 264 -24.57 -1.18 21.45
N ASP A 265 -24.58 -1.28 22.79
CA ASP A 265 -25.65 -0.73 23.62
C ASP A 265 -25.56 0.79 23.72
N HIS A 266 -24.34 1.33 23.68
CA HIS A 266 -24.08 2.75 23.88
C HIS A 266 -23.64 3.48 22.60
N GLY A 267 -23.42 2.76 21.50
CA GLY A 267 -23.02 3.34 20.21
C GLY A 267 -21.67 4.07 20.28
N GLN A 268 -20.69 3.51 20.99
CA GLN A 268 -19.39 4.16 21.18
C GLN A 268 -18.23 3.15 21.27
N TRP A 269 -17.02 3.62 20.97
CA TRP A 269 -15.80 2.84 21.18
C TRP A 269 -15.42 2.81 22.66
N LYS A 270 -15.28 1.61 23.23
CA LYS A 270 -14.76 1.41 24.59
C LYS A 270 -13.33 0.89 24.55
N VAL A 271 -12.45 1.53 25.33
CA VAL A 271 -11.09 1.03 25.53
C VAL A 271 -11.15 -0.24 26.36
N ILE A 272 -10.68 -1.36 25.80
CA ILE A 272 -10.62 -2.66 26.48
C ILE A 272 -9.20 -3.03 26.90
N TRP A 273 -8.19 -2.41 26.28
CA TRP A 273 -6.78 -2.58 26.66
C TRP A 273 -5.97 -1.34 26.27
N LYS A 274 -4.95 -1.00 27.08
CA LYS A 274 -4.04 0.12 26.83
C LYS A 274 -2.65 -0.20 27.39
N ARG A 275 -1.61 0.16 26.64
CA ARG A 275 -0.22 0.07 27.04
C ARG A 275 0.25 1.30 27.82
#